data_AF-A0A2A5V4W1-F1
#
_entry.id   AF-A0A2A5V4W1-F1
#
_cell.length_a   1.000
_cell.length_b   1.000
_cell.length_c   1.000
_cell.angle_alpha   90.00
_cell.angle_beta   90.00
_cell.angle_gamma   90.00
#
_symmetry.space_group_name_H-M   'P 1'
#
loop_
_entity.id
_entity.type
_entity.pdbx_description
1 polymer ?
#
loop_
_entity_poly.entity_id
_entity_poly.type
_entity_poly.pdbx_seq_one_letter_code
_entity_poly.pdbx_strand_id
1 'polypeptide(L)'
;MSLGIALSRLKVVSWTHASILGAVRVIIGPLIGFGLIKFLNLNGFAAGVLLIQSCMPSAVLTYLVGSMYSERKVVDSVASVIVTSTVMSFFTIPIVVYLSLKYFQ
;
A
#
# COMPACT_ATOMS: atom_id res chain seq x y z
N MET A 1 16.47 -15.65 3.15
CA MET A 1 15.44 -16.05 2.16
C MET A 1 15.34 -14.95 1.12
N SER A 2 15.40 -15.26 -0.18
CA SER A 2 15.15 -14.23 -1.20
C SER A 2 13.66 -13.89 -1.23
N LEU A 3 13.32 -12.60 -1.42
CA LEU A 3 11.95 -12.10 -1.41
C LEU A 3 11.05 -12.87 -2.40
N GLY A 4 11.60 -13.27 -3.55
CA GLY A 4 10.87 -14.03 -4.57
C GLY A 4 10.41 -15.43 -4.12
N ILE A 5 11.18 -16.13 -3.29
CA ILE A 5 10.81 -17.47 -2.77
C ILE A 5 9.72 -17.35 -1.70
N ALA A 6 9.68 -16.24 -0.95
CA ALA A 6 8.59 -15.99 -0.02
C ALA A 6 7.29 -15.60 -0.74
N LEU A 7 7.41 -14.89 -1.88
CA LEU A 7 6.29 -14.49 -2.72
C LEU A 7 5.56 -15.69 -3.33
N SER A 8 6.28 -16.74 -3.75
CA SER A 8 5.68 -17.97 -4.28
C SER A 8 4.91 -18.79 -3.25
N ARG A 9 5.06 -18.47 -1.96
CA ARG A 9 4.34 -19.11 -0.85
C ARG A 9 3.15 -18.30 -0.34
N LEU A 10 2.83 -17.15 -0.95
CA LEU A 10 1.64 -16.36 -0.59
C LEU A 10 0.38 -17.19 -0.80
N LYS A 11 -0.23 -17.65 0.30
CA LYS A 11 -1.48 -18.42 0.28
C LYS A 11 -2.63 -17.48 0.68
N VAL A 12 -3.58 -17.27 -0.24
CA VAL A 12 -4.72 -16.36 -0.04
C VAL A 12 -5.87 -17.16 0.56
N VAL A 13 -6.12 -17.04 1.87
CA VAL A 13 -7.15 -17.83 2.57
C VAL A 13 -8.29 -16.96 3.14
N SER A 14 -8.08 -15.68 3.43
CA SER A 14 -9.12 -14.81 4.05
C SER A 14 -9.38 -13.50 3.28
N TRP A 15 -10.43 -13.47 2.46
CA TRP A 15 -10.72 -12.35 1.55
C TRP A 15 -11.32 -11.10 2.23
N THR A 16 -12.12 -11.25 3.29
CA THR A 16 -12.97 -10.17 3.82
C THR A 16 -12.23 -9.18 4.71
N HIS A 17 -11.54 -9.65 5.76
CA HIS A 17 -10.77 -8.77 6.65
C HIS A 17 -9.60 -8.09 5.95
N ALA A 18 -8.98 -8.81 5.01
CA ALA A 18 -7.88 -8.31 4.22
C ALA A 18 -8.28 -7.17 3.27
N SER A 19 -9.45 -7.27 2.66
CA SER A 19 -9.96 -6.20 1.79
C SER A 19 -10.26 -4.92 2.57
N ILE A 20 -10.81 -5.04 3.79
CA ILE A 20 -11.10 -3.88 4.64
C ILE A 20 -9.80 -3.17 5.06
N LEU A 21 -8.81 -3.92 5.55
CA LEU A 21 -7.51 -3.35 5.96
C LEU A 21 -6.75 -2.74 4.77
N GLY A 22 -6.81 -3.37 3.60
CA GLY A 22 -6.26 -2.83 2.36
C GLY A 22 -6.96 -1.54 1.91
N ALA A 23 -8.29 -1.50 1.92
CA ALA A 23 -9.07 -0.33 1.54
C ALA A 23 -8.84 0.86 2.49
N VAL A 24 -8.80 0.59 3.80
CA VAL A 24 -8.47 1.61 4.82
C VAL A 24 -7.10 2.23 4.55
N ARG A 25 -6.08 1.42 4.22
CA ARG A 25 -4.74 1.91 3.87
C ARG A 25 -4.75 2.77 2.61
N VAL A 26 -5.42 2.33 1.55
CA VAL A 26 -5.49 3.02 0.25
C VAL A 26 -6.20 4.37 0.35
N ILE A 27 -7.14 4.54 1.28
CA ILE A 27 -7.87 5.80 1.48
C ILE A 27 -7.16 6.71 2.48
N ILE A 28 -6.76 6.18 3.65
CA ILE A 28 -6.16 6.98 4.73
C ILE A 28 -4.77 7.48 4.34
N GLY A 29 -3.97 6.68 3.63
CA GLY A 29 -2.62 7.06 3.18
C GLY A 29 -2.60 8.40 2.42
N PRO A 30 -3.30 8.52 1.28
CA PRO A 30 -3.38 9.78 0.54
C PRO A 30 -4.00 10.92 1.36
N LEU A 31 -4.98 10.64 2.23
CA LEU A 31 -5.61 11.67 3.07
C LEU A 31 -4.58 12.32 4.01
N ILE A 32 -3.78 11.49 4.69
CA ILE A 32 -2.71 11.94 5.59
C ILE A 32 -1.60 12.63 4.78
N GLY A 33 -1.21 12.07 3.62
CA GLY A 33 -0.22 12.68 2.74
C GLY A 33 -0.63 14.08 2.28
N PHE A 34 -1.89 14.27 1.89
CA PHE A 34 -2.43 15.58 1.52
C PHE A 34 -2.47 16.55 2.71
N GLY A 35 -2.85 16.07 3.90
CA GLY A 35 -2.80 16.86 5.13
C GLY A 35 -1.38 17.35 5.46
N LEU A 36 -0.38 16.48 5.31
CA LEU A 36 1.03 16.80 5.53
C LEU A 36 1.56 17.81 4.51
N ILE A 37 1.20 17.68 3.23
CA ILE A 37 1.57 18.64 2.18
C ILE A 37 1.06 20.04 2.55
N LYS A 38 -0.19 20.13 3.02
CA LYS A 38 -0.79 21.40 3.44
C LYS A 38 -0.17 21.95 4.72
N PHE A 39 0.13 21.10 5.70
CA PHE A 39 0.74 21.50 6.97
C PHE A 39 2.18 21.98 6.80
N LEU A 40 2.96 21.29 5.95
CA LEU A 40 4.36 21.61 5.68
C LEU A 40 4.55 22.63 4.55
N ASN A 41 3.46 23.12 3.95
CA ASN A 41 3.46 24.06 2.82
C ASN A 41 4.37 23.60 1.65
N LEU A 42 4.38 22.28 1.39
CA LEU A 42 5.20 21.68 0.36
C LEU A 42 4.65 22.06 -1.01
N ASN A 43 5.50 22.59 -1.88
CA ASN A 43 5.15 23.01 -3.23
C ASN A 43 5.96 22.25 -4.29
N GLY A 44 5.39 22.14 -5.49
CA GLY A 44 6.03 21.52 -6.63
C GLY A 44 6.30 20.03 -6.45
N PHE A 45 7.43 19.57 -7.01
CA PHE A 45 7.80 18.16 -7.10
C PHE A 45 7.78 17.40 -5.76
N ALA A 46 8.21 18.04 -4.67
CA ALA A 46 8.27 17.40 -3.35
C ALA A 46 6.89 16.98 -2.83
N ALA A 47 5.86 17.81 -3.07
CA ALA A 47 4.49 17.47 -2.72
C ALA A 47 3.96 16.31 -3.57
N GLY A 48 4.27 16.32 -4.87
CA GLY A 48 3.86 15.25 -5.76
C GLY A 48 4.45 13.88 -5.40
N VAL A 49 5.74 13.83 -5.06
CA VAL A 49 6.41 12.61 -4.59
C VAL A 49 5.83 12.11 -3.27
N LEU A 50 5.55 13.02 -2.32
CA LEU A 50 5.00 12.66 -1.01
C LEU A 50 3.59 12.06 -1.14
N LEU A 51 2.77 12.61 -2.02
CA LEU A 51 1.43 12.11 -2.30
C LEU A 51 1.47 10.72 -2.95
N ILE A 52 2.38 10.51 -3.91
CA ILE A 52 2.58 9.20 -4.56
C ILE A 52 3.05 8.15 -3.55
N GLN A 53 4.04 8.48 -2.71
CA GLN A 53 4.54 7.58 -1.67
C GLN A 53 3.46 7.21 -0.66
N SER A 54 2.59 8.15 -0.32
CA SER A 54 1.46 7.93 0.59
C SER A 54 0.42 6.97 0.02
N CYS A 55 0.41 6.76 -1.30
CA CYS A 55 -0.48 5.83 -2.01
C CYS A 55 0.15 4.45 -2.27
N MET A 56 1.41 4.21 -1.88
CA MET A 56 2.05 2.93 -2.15
C MET A 56 1.36 1.77 -1.40
N PRO A 57 1.20 0.61 -2.06
CA PRO A 57 0.53 -0.55 -1.47
C PRO A 57 1.33 -1.17 -0.31
N SER A 58 0.66 -2.03 0.47
CA SER A 58 1.25 -2.71 1.63
C SER A 58 2.43 -3.60 1.25
N ALA A 59 3.53 -3.49 2.01
CA ALA A 59 4.79 -4.13 1.70
C ALA A 59 4.77 -5.65 1.96
N VAL A 60 5.36 -6.42 1.03
CA VAL A 60 5.67 -7.85 1.17
C VAL A 60 6.52 -8.14 2.42
N LEU A 61 7.25 -7.14 2.92
CA LEU A 61 8.02 -7.22 4.16
C LEU A 61 7.12 -7.54 5.38
N THR A 62 5.90 -7.01 5.44
CA THR A 62 4.97 -7.28 6.54
C THR A 62 4.55 -8.75 6.56
N TYR A 63 4.40 -9.36 5.38
CA TYR A 63 4.16 -10.80 5.26
C TYR A 63 5.37 -11.62 5.72
N LEU A 64 6.58 -11.22 5.33
CA LEU A 64 7.82 -11.89 5.77
C LEU A 64 7.94 -11.87 7.30
N VAL A 65 7.81 -10.70 7.92
CA VAL A 65 7.88 -10.55 9.38
C VAL A 65 6.78 -11.36 10.06
N GLY A 66 5.55 -11.29 9.56
CA GLY A 66 4.44 -12.12 10.07
C GLY A 66 4.73 -13.61 9.96
N SER A 67 5.30 -14.08 8.84
CA SER A 67 5.62 -15.50 8.64
C SER A 67 6.70 -16.03 9.58
N MET A 68 7.55 -15.15 10.12
CA MET A 68 8.62 -15.49 11.07
C MET A 68 8.15 -15.45 12.53
N TYR A 69 7.20 -14.56 12.87
CA TYR A 69 6.86 -14.25 14.26
C TYR A 69 5.38 -14.37 14.63
N SER A 70 4.47 -14.66 13.70
CA SER A 70 3.03 -14.67 13.94
C SER A 70 2.36 -15.98 13.51
N GLU A 71 1.17 -16.21 14.08
CA GLU A 71 0.33 -17.36 13.77
C GLU A 71 -0.11 -17.37 12.30
N ARG A 72 -0.22 -18.56 11.70
CA ARG A 72 -0.55 -18.76 10.28
C ARG A 72 -1.81 -18.00 9.83
N LYS A 73 -2.81 -17.89 10.71
CA LYS A 73 -4.07 -17.17 10.43
C LYS A 73 -3.85 -15.67 10.18
N VAL A 74 -2.90 -15.05 10.87
CA VAL A 74 -2.52 -13.64 10.67
C VAL A 74 -1.73 -13.49 9.38
N VAL A 75 -0.82 -14.43 9.11
CA VAL A 75 0.04 -14.44 7.92
C VAL A 75 -0.77 -14.57 6.63
N ASP A 76 -1.76 -15.46 6.60
CA ASP A 76 -2.67 -15.63 5.45
C ASP A 76 -3.56 -14.40 5.21
N SER A 77 -3.92 -13.68 6.29
CA SER A 77 -4.65 -12.41 6.20
C SER A 77 -3.78 -11.29 5.62
N VAL A 78 -2.51 -11.19 6.04
CA VAL A 78 -1.58 -10.22 5.47
C VAL A 78 -1.27 -10.53 3.99
N ALA A 79 -1.13 -11.81 3.63
CA ALA A 79 -0.93 -12.23 2.25
C ALA A 79 -2.06 -11.78 1.32
N SER A 80 -3.30 -11.96 1.76
CA SER A 80 -4.49 -11.54 1.02
C SER A 80 -4.62 -10.01 0.90
N VAL A 81 -4.19 -9.24 1.91
CA VAL A 81 -4.15 -7.76 1.82
C VAL A 81 -3.17 -7.32 0.73
N ILE A 82 -2.00 -7.93 0.67
CA ILE A 82 -0.95 -7.57 -0.28
C ILE A 82 -1.41 -7.85 -1.71
N VAL A 83 -1.96 -9.03 -1.99
CA VAL A 83 -2.46 -9.37 -3.32
C VAL A 83 -3.58 -8.42 -3.75
N THR A 84 -4.55 -8.17 -2.87
CA THR A 84 -5.69 -7.29 -3.17
C THR A 84 -5.25 -5.85 -3.41
N SER A 85 -4.38 -5.30 -2.55
CA SER A 85 -3.87 -3.93 -2.71
C SER A 85 -2.98 -3.78 -3.94
N THR A 86 -2.20 -4.80 -4.32
CA THR A 86 -1.37 -4.78 -5.53
C THR A 86 -2.23 -4.75 -6.79
N VAL A 87 -3.29 -5.57 -6.86
CA VAL A 87 -4.24 -5.54 -7.98
C VAL A 87 -4.99 -4.21 -8.05
N MET A 88 -5.40 -3.66 -6.90
CA MET A 88 -6.07 -2.36 -6.84
C MET A 88 -5.14 -1.21 -7.26
N SER A 89 -3.85 -1.30 -6.91
CA SER A 89 -2.81 -0.35 -7.28
C SER A 89 -2.57 -0.23 -8.78
N PHE A 90 -2.86 -1.26 -9.57
CA PHE A 90 -2.77 -1.18 -11.02
C PHE A 90 -3.67 -0.09 -11.61
N PHE A 91 -4.79 0.21 -10.96
CA PHE A 91 -5.73 1.26 -11.39
C PHE A 91 -5.54 2.55 -10.59
N THR A 92 -5.27 2.48 -9.29
CA THR A 92 -5.19 3.67 -8.44
C THR A 92 -3.89 4.45 -8.64
N ILE A 93 -2.74 3.77 -8.84
CA ILE A 93 -1.44 4.45 -9.01
C ILE A 93 -1.43 5.34 -10.27
N PRO A 94 -1.85 4.89 -11.46
CA PRO A 94 -1.88 5.76 -12.65
C PRO A 94 -2.71 7.03 -12.45
N ILE A 95 -3.88 6.90 -11.80
CA ILE A 95 -4.78 8.04 -11.52
C ILE A 95 -4.12 9.01 -10.53
N VAL A 96 -3.51 8.49 -9.46
CA VAL A 96 -2.78 9.30 -8.47
C VAL A 96 -1.58 10.00 -9.09
N VAL A 97 -0.82 9.31 -9.93
CA VAL A 97 0.34 9.89 -10.65
C VAL A 97 -0.12 10.97 -11.62
N TYR A 98 -1.22 10.75 -12.36
CA TYR A 98 -1.80 11.77 -13.23
C TYR A 98 -2.25 13.01 -12.45
N LEU A 99 -2.95 12.83 -11.32
CA LEU A 99 -3.33 13.94 -10.43
C LEU A 99 -2.12 14.66 -9.87
N SER A 100 -1.09 13.92 -9.45
CA SER A 100 0.13 14.47 -8.89
C SER A 100 0.88 15.35 -9.91
N LEU A 101 1.06 14.86 -11.14
CA LEU A 101 1.66 15.64 -12.23
C LEU A 101 0.79 16.84 -12.65
N LYS A 102 -0.54 16.71 -12.64
CA LYS A 102 -1.43 17.81 -13.07
C LYS A 102 -1.54 18.94 -12.05
N TYR A 103 -1.46 18.63 -10.75
CA TYR A 103 -1.68 19.61 -9.67
C TYR A 103 -0.39 20.12 -9.01
N PHE A 104 0.73 19.40 -9.12
CA PHE A 104 1.98 19.73 -8.43
C PHE A 104 3.19 19.91 -9.38
N GLN A 105 2.98 19.93 -10.70
CA GLN A 105 3.97 20.38 -11.68
C GLN A 105 3.79 21.87 -11.96
#